data_AF-A0A5Q2FFA4-F1
#
_entry.id   AF-A0A5Q2FFA4-F1
#
_cell.length_a   1.000
_cell.length_b   1.000
_cell.length_c   1.000
_cell.angle_alpha   90.00
_cell.angle_beta   90.00
_cell.angle_gamma   90.00
#
_symmetry.space_group_name_H-M   'P 1'
#
loop_
_entity.id
_entity.type
_entity.pdbx_description
1 polymer ?
#
loop_
_entity_poly.entity_id
_entity_poly.type
_entity_poly.pdbx_seq_one_letter_code
_entity_poly.pdbx_strand_id
1 'polypeptide(L)'
;MTTVAQLKQTLNGLAEASKRTATGLAQFDQQFNQQTQGVQQAFQGSAQNKDKEVMAALQQASKAVKEAAQALQQAARVTSQYGQSL
;
A
#
# COMPACT_ATOMS: atom_id res chain seq x y z
N MET A 1 -22.57 -14.69 -24.26
CA MET A 1 -21.67 -14.69 -23.08
C MET A 1 -22.52 -14.51 -21.85
N THR A 2 -22.40 -15.37 -20.84
CA THR A 2 -23.22 -15.30 -19.61
C THR A 2 -22.68 -14.24 -18.65
N THR A 3 -23.56 -13.69 -17.81
CA THR A 3 -23.24 -12.73 -16.75
C THR A 3 -22.15 -13.24 -15.80
N VAL A 4 -22.08 -14.56 -15.56
CA VAL A 4 -21.06 -15.21 -14.72
C VAL A 4 -19.67 -15.14 -15.34
N ALA A 5 -19.54 -15.37 -16.65
CA ALA A 5 -18.26 -15.29 -17.34
C ALA A 5 -17.71 -13.85 -17.34
N GLN A 6 -18.57 -12.85 -17.53
CA GLN A 6 -18.21 -11.44 -17.42
C GLN A 6 -17.77 -11.07 -16.00
N LEU A 7 -18.52 -11.51 -14.98
CA LEU A 7 -18.17 -11.27 -13.57
C LEU A 7 -16.80 -11.87 -13.22
N LYS A 8 -16.52 -13.10 -13.65
CA LYS A 8 -15.21 -13.76 -13.45
C LYS A 8 -14.07 -12.95 -14.07
N GLN A 9 -14.25 -12.45 -15.29
CA GLN A 9 -13.26 -11.60 -15.95
C GLN A 9 -13.02 -10.29 -15.18
N THR A 10 -14.09 -9.62 -14.74
CA THR A 10 -14.00 -8.38 -13.95
C THR A 10 -13.28 -8.61 -12.62
N LEU A 11 -13.59 -9.70 -11.90
CA LEU A 11 -12.95 -10.03 -10.64
C LEU A 11 -11.46 -10.34 -10.79
N ASN A 12 -11.08 -11.09 -11.83
CA ASN A 12 -9.68 -11.36 -12.13
C ASN A 12 -8.92 -10.07 -12.46
N GLY A 13 -9.51 -9.19 -13.28
CA GLY A 13 -8.92 -7.89 -13.61
C GLY A 13 -8.73 -7.01 -12.36
N LEU A 14 -9.71 -6.97 -11.47
CA LEU A 14 -9.62 -6.24 -10.20
C LEU A 14 -8.55 -6.84 -9.30
N ALA A 15 -8.49 -8.17 -9.17
CA ALA A 15 -7.47 -8.84 -8.37
C ALA A 15 -6.05 -8.52 -8.85
N GLU A 16 -5.84 -8.50 -10.16
CA GLU A 16 -4.54 -8.20 -10.75
C GLU A 16 -4.16 -6.72 -10.62
N ALA A 17 -5.12 -5.80 -10.77
CA ALA A 17 -4.91 -4.40 -10.47
C ALA A 17 -4.53 -4.19 -9.00
N SER A 18 -5.28 -4.78 -8.06
CA SER A 18 -5.00 -4.70 -6.63
C SER A 18 -3.63 -5.28 -6.25
N LYS A 19 -3.20 -6.40 -6.84
CA LYS A 19 -1.85 -6.95 -6.66
C LYS A 19 -0.78 -5.98 -7.14
N ARG A 20 -0.94 -5.43 -8.35
CA ARG A 20 0.02 -4.47 -8.92
C ARG A 20 0.16 -3.23 -8.04
N THR A 21 -0.96 -2.65 -7.61
CA THR A 21 -0.95 -1.49 -6.72
C THR A 21 -0.32 -1.83 -5.36
N ALA A 22 -0.64 -2.97 -4.77
CA ALA A 22 -0.03 -3.39 -3.51
C ALA A 22 1.49 -3.55 -3.61
N THR A 23 1.99 -4.14 -4.70
CA THR A 23 3.43 -4.24 -4.96
C THR A 23 4.07 -2.86 -5.12
N GLY A 24 3.43 -1.95 -5.85
CA GLY A 24 3.89 -0.56 -6.00
C GLY A 24 3.95 0.18 -4.67
N LEU A 25 2.93 0.01 -3.82
CA LEU A 25 2.91 0.59 -2.47
C LEU A 25 4.01 0.00 -1.57
N ALA A 26 4.29 -1.30 -1.67
CA ALA A 26 5.37 -1.92 -0.91
C ALA A 26 6.76 -1.39 -1.34
N GLN A 27 6.98 -1.21 -2.65
CA GLN A 27 8.20 -0.59 -3.17
C GLN A 27 8.31 0.89 -2.76
N PHE A 28 7.18 1.61 -2.75
CA PHE A 28 7.12 2.98 -2.27
C PHE A 28 7.44 3.06 -0.78
N ASP A 29 6.87 2.19 0.06
CA ASP A 29 7.15 2.15 1.52
C ASP A 29 8.65 1.94 1.80
N GLN A 30 9.33 1.08 1.04
CA GLN A 30 10.77 0.89 1.16
C GLN A 30 11.57 2.17 0.86
N GLN A 31 11.21 2.88 -0.22
CA GLN A 31 11.87 4.15 -0.57
C GLN A 31 11.53 5.27 0.42
N PHE A 32 10.27 5.34 0.82
CA PHE A 32 9.76 6.30 1.78
C PHE A 32 10.44 6.15 3.14
N ASN A 33 10.63 4.92 3.63
CA ASN A 33 11.34 4.66 4.87
C ASN A 33 12.82 5.03 4.79
N GLN A 34 13.49 4.77 3.67
CA GLN A 34 14.88 5.21 3.47
C GLN A 34 15.01 6.73 3.51
N GLN A 35 14.12 7.45 2.82
CA GLN A 35 14.10 8.92 2.84
C GLN A 35 13.75 9.48 4.22
N THR A 36 12.80 8.87 4.92
CA THR A 36 12.42 9.25 6.29
C THR A 36 13.58 9.09 7.27
N GLN A 37 14.41 8.06 7.13
CA GLN A 37 15.64 7.91 7.92
C GLN A 37 16.64 9.04 7.61
N GLY A 38 16.78 9.43 6.34
CA GLY A 38 17.60 10.58 5.95
C GLY A 38 17.12 11.88 6.60
N VAL A 39 15.81 12.12 6.63
CA VAL A 39 15.20 13.27 7.31
C VAL A 39 15.46 13.21 8.82
N GLN A 40 15.30 12.03 9.43
CA GLN A 40 15.59 11.84 10.86
C GLN A 40 17.05 12.14 11.21
N GLN A 41 17.99 11.75 10.36
CA GLN A 41 19.41 12.06 10.52
C GLN A 41 19.70 13.56 10.36
N ALA A 42 19.05 14.24 9.40
CA ALA A 42 19.17 15.68 9.25
C ALA A 42 18.63 16.45 10.47
N PHE A 43 17.62 15.91 11.15
CA PHE A 43 17.09 16.45 12.40
C PHE A 43 17.92 16.10 13.64
N GLN A 44 18.95 15.26 13.53
CA GLN A 44 19.71 14.76 14.69
C GLN A 44 20.49 15.85 15.46
N GLY A 45 20.45 17.12 15.00
CA GLY A 45 20.94 18.29 15.73
C GLY A 45 19.88 19.37 16.03
N SER A 46 18.60 19.17 15.66
CA SER A 46 17.53 20.16 15.81
C SER A 46 16.43 19.60 16.72
N ALA A 47 16.25 20.23 17.90
CA ALA A 47 15.26 19.82 18.90
C ALA A 47 13.92 20.58 18.76
N GLN A 48 13.60 21.08 17.57
CA GLN A 48 12.43 21.94 17.40
C GLN A 48 11.13 21.11 17.38
N ASN A 49 10.06 21.69 17.92
CA ASN A 49 8.73 21.06 17.90
C ASN A 49 8.24 20.74 16.48
N LYS A 50 8.69 21.53 15.48
CA LYS A 50 8.38 21.31 14.07
C LYS A 50 9.00 20.02 13.52
N ASP A 51 10.21 19.68 13.94
CA ASP A 51 10.90 18.45 13.51
C ASP A 51 10.15 17.21 14.00
N LYS A 52 9.60 17.26 15.22
CA LYS A 52 8.74 16.21 15.78
C LYS A 52 7.43 16.07 15.00
N GLU A 53 6.80 17.19 14.63
CA GLU A 53 5.56 17.19 13.85
C GLU A 53 5.77 16.58 12.46
N VAL A 54 6.86 16.94 11.77
CA VAL A 54 7.23 16.35 10.49
C VAL A 54 7.46 14.85 10.64
N MET A 55 8.26 14.42 11.61
CA MET A 55 8.51 12.99 11.84
C MET A 55 7.24 12.21 12.16
N ALA A 56 6.32 12.78 12.93
CA ALA A 56 5.03 12.16 13.23
C ALA A 56 4.17 11.99 11.96
N ALA A 57 4.10 13.04 11.12
CA ALA A 57 3.38 12.98 9.85
C ALA A 57 3.98 11.92 8.90
N LEU A 58 5.31 11.84 8.81
CA LEU A 58 5.99 10.83 7.99
C LEU A 58 5.71 9.41 8.49
N GLN A 59 5.79 9.17 9.80
CA GLN A 59 5.48 7.87 10.39
C GLN A 59 4.02 7.45 10.14
N GLN A 60 3.08 8.40 10.27
CA GLN A 60 1.67 8.16 9.97
C GLN A 60 1.46 7.79 8.49
N ALA A 61 2.14 8.49 7.58
CA ALA A 61 2.08 8.20 6.14
C ALA A 61 2.63 6.81 5.82
N SER A 62 3.79 6.41 6.36
CA SER A 62 4.33 5.04 6.15
C SER A 62 3.35 3.98 6.65
N LYS A 63 2.77 4.17 7.84
CA LYS A 63 1.77 3.23 8.37
C LYS A 63 0.59 3.08 7.42
N ALA A 64 0.04 4.19 6.94
CA ALA A 64 -1.11 4.18 6.03
C ALA A 64 -0.79 3.50 4.69
N VAL A 65 0.40 3.72 4.12
CA VAL A 65 0.86 3.04 2.90
C VAL A 65 0.91 1.53 3.10
N LYS A 66 1.49 1.08 4.22
CA LYS A 66 1.58 -0.33 4.55
C LYS A 66 0.22 -0.98 4.75
N GLU A 67 -0.68 -0.32 5.47
CA GLU A 67 -2.06 -0.77 5.67
C GLU A 67 -2.82 -0.86 4.34
N ALA A 68 -2.67 0.13 3.46
CA ALA A 68 -3.26 0.12 2.12
C ALA A 68 -2.73 -1.03 1.25
N ALA A 69 -1.42 -1.28 1.27
CA ALA A 69 -0.82 -2.40 0.56
C ALA A 69 -1.38 -3.75 1.04
N GLN A 70 -1.50 -3.94 2.36
CA GLN A 70 -2.08 -5.15 2.94
C GLN A 70 -3.56 -5.31 2.59
N ALA A 71 -4.35 -4.24 2.67
CA ALA A 71 -5.76 -4.25 2.31
C ALA A 71 -5.97 -4.66 0.83
N LEU A 72 -5.14 -4.13 -0.08
CA LEU A 72 -5.18 -4.49 -1.49
C LEU A 72 -4.77 -5.94 -1.76
N GLN A 73 -3.77 -6.46 -1.03
CA GLN A 73 -3.40 -7.88 -1.11
C GLN A 73 -4.54 -8.79 -0.67
N GLN A 74 -5.21 -8.43 0.44
CA GLN A 74 -6.35 -9.20 0.93
C GLN A 74 -7.52 -9.14 -0.04
N ALA A 75 -7.85 -7.96 -0.57
CA ALA A 75 -8.89 -7.79 -1.58
C ALA A 75 -8.60 -8.65 -2.81
N ALA A 76 -7.37 -8.61 -3.32
CA ALA A 76 -6.96 -9.42 -4.46
C ALA A 76 -7.07 -10.93 -4.19
N ARG A 77 -6.75 -11.37 -2.97
CA ARG A 77 -6.88 -12.77 -2.56
C ARG A 77 -8.33 -13.21 -2.59
N VAL A 78 -9.22 -12.44 -1.95
CA VAL A 78 -10.65 -12.76 -1.86
C VAL A 78 -11.30 -12.76 -3.24
N THR A 79 -11.03 -11.76 -4.08
CA THR A 79 -11.59 -11.69 -5.43
C THR A 79 -11.07 -12.80 -6.34
N SER A 80 -9.78 -13.16 -6.23
CA SER A 80 -9.22 -14.31 -6.96
C SER A 80 -9.86 -15.64 -6.53
N GLN A 81 -10.02 -15.85 -5.22
CA GLN A 81 -10.62 -17.08 -4.68
C GLN A 81 -12.08 -17.21 -5.13
N TYR A 82 -12.85 -16.13 -5.04
CA TYR A 82 -14.24 -16.14 -5.50
C TYR A 82 -14.33 -16.39 -7.01
N GLY A 83 -13.48 -15.75 -7.82
CA GLY A 83 -13.40 -16.00 -9.27
C GLY A 83 -13.01 -17.43 -9.65
N GLN A 84 -12.26 -18.14 -8.80
CA GLN A 84 -11.93 -19.56 -8.98
C GLN A 84 -13.09 -20.50 -8.61
N SER A 85 -13.97 -20.08 -7.68
CA SER A 85 -15.16 -20.83 -7.29
C SER A 85 -16.36 -20.67 -8.24
N LEU A 86 -16.31 -19.70 -9.16
CA LEU A 86 -17.27 -19.47 -10.24
C LEU A 86 -16.92 -20.28 -11.50
#